data_AF-A0A1F8QLX3-F1
#
_entry.id   AF-A0A1F8QLX3-F1
#
_cell.length_a   1.000
_cell.length_b   1.000
_cell.length_c   1.000
_cell.angle_alpha   90.00
_cell.angle_beta   90.00
_cell.angle_gamma   90.00
#
_symmetry.space_group_name_H-M   'P 1'
#
loop_
_entity.id
_entity.type
_entity.pdbx_description
1 polymer ?
#
loop_
_entity_poly.entity_id
_entity_poly.type
_entity_poly.pdbx_seq_one_letter_code
_entity_poly.pdbx_strand_id
1 'polypeptide(L)' 'MQRNKTTLMRQGVMVFVGLATLTAIEYWIATSTGSVPLLILIALAKIAVIANYFMHAGKLFKGEEEELASKGGAE' A
#
# COMPACT_ATOMS: atom_id res chain seq x y z
N MET A 1 -25.99 -9.35 2.64
CA MET A 1 -24.90 -8.42 3.03
C MET A 1 -23.78 -8.53 2.01
N GLN A 2 -23.60 -7.52 1.16
CA GLN A 2 -22.53 -7.48 0.14
C GLN A 2 -21.21 -7.18 0.85
N ARG A 3 -20.40 -8.22 1.09
CA ARG A 3 -19.09 -8.08 1.74
C ARG A 3 -18.19 -7.27 0.80
N ASN A 4 -17.78 -6.08 1.23
CA ASN A 4 -17.05 -5.10 0.41
C ASN A 4 -15.62 -5.57 0.07
N LYS A 5 -15.45 -6.62 -0.74
CA LYS A 5 -14.14 -7.05 -1.27
C LYS A 5 -13.47 -5.97 -2.13
N THR A 6 -14.26 -5.02 -2.63
CA THR A 6 -13.83 -3.90 -3.45
C THR A 6 -12.99 -2.87 -2.71
N THR A 7 -13.12 -2.72 -1.39
CA THR A 7 -12.36 -1.70 -0.64
C THR A 7 -10.88 -2.06 -0.53
N LEU A 8 -10.57 -3.33 -0.26
CA LEU A 8 -9.18 -3.84 -0.22
C LEU A 8 -8.50 -3.76 -1.58
N MET A 9 -9.20 -4.21 -2.64
CA MET A 9 -8.65 -4.19 -4.00
C MET A 9 -8.39 -2.76 -4.50
N ARG A 10 -9.30 -1.82 -4.21
CA ARG A 10 -9.15 -0.42 -4.58
C ARG A 10 -8.01 0.27 -3.80
N GLN A 11 -7.81 -0.09 -2.53
CA GLN A 11 -6.70 0.41 -1.72
C GLN A 11 -5.36 -0.06 -2.27
N GLY A 12 -5.21 -1.35 -2.59
CA GLY A 12 -3.99 -1.88 -3.21
C GLY A 12 -3.66 -1.20 -4.55
N VAL A 13 -4.67 -1.00 -5.40
CA VAL A 13 -4.50 -0.32 -6.71
C VAL A 13 -4.09 1.14 -6.53
N MET A 14 -4.67 1.89 -5.59
CA MET A 14 -4.26 3.27 -5.31
C MET A 14 -2.79 3.38 -4.91
N VAL A 15 -2.33 2.50 -4.01
CA VAL A 15 -0.93 2.50 -3.55
C VAL A 15 0.01 2.08 -4.67
N PHE A 16 -0.38 1.08 -5.46
CA PHE A 16 0.38 0.63 -6.63
C PHE A 16 0.58 1.77 -7.63
N VAL A 17 -0.47 2.51 -7.97
CA VAL A 17 -0.39 3.67 -8.87
C VAL A 17 0.50 4.78 -8.29
N GLY A 18 0.40 5.04 -6.99
CA GLY A 18 1.27 6.02 -6.30
C GLY A 18 2.75 5.64 -6.36
N LEU A 19 3.09 4.38 -6.05
CA LEU A 19 4.45 3.86 -6.11
C LEU A 19 4.99 3.79 -7.54
N ALA A 20 4.16 3.38 -8.51
CA ALA A 20 4.54 3.36 -9.92
C ALA A 20 4.90 4.76 -10.43
N THR A 21 4.09 5.77 -10.05
CA THR A 21 4.36 7.17 -10.40
C THR A 21 5.68 7.66 -9.80
N LEU A 22 5.92 7.38 -8.50
CA LEU A 22 7.17 7.75 -7.84
C LEU A 22 8.40 7.09 -8.49
N THR A 23 8.24 5.84 -8.95
CA THR A 23 9.29 5.07 -9.62
C THR A 23 9.59 5.61 -11.02
N ALA A 24 8.58 6.05 -11.77
CA ALA A 24 8.79 6.71 -13.06
C ALA A 24 9.56 8.03 -12.92
N ILE A 25 9.22 8.83 -11.90
CA ILE A 25 9.93 10.07 -11.57
C ILE A 25 11.38 9.78 -11.18
N GLU A 26 11.60 8.78 -10.33
CA GLU A 26 12.95 8.32 -9.95
C GLU A 26 13.79 7.93 -11.15
N TYR A 27 13.25 7.12 -12.05
CA TYR A 27 13.95 6.67 -13.26
C TYR A 27 14.34 7.85 -14.16
N TRP A 28 13.45 8.82 -14.32
CA TRP A 28 13.72 10.02 -15.10
C TRP A 28 14.83 10.88 -14.48
N ILE A 29 14.82 11.05 -13.14
CA ILE A 29 15.88 11.78 -12.42
C ILE A 29 17.21 11.01 -12.48
N ALA A 30 17.17 9.69 -12.34
CA ALA A 30 18.36 8.84 -12.41
C ALA A 30 19.04 8.95 -13.78
N THR A 31 18.24 8.93 -14.86
CA THR A 31 18.74 9.02 -16.25
C THR A 31 19.20 10.42 -16.64
N SER A 32 18.61 11.47 -16.07
CA SER A 32 18.95 12.86 -16.40
C SER A 32 20.14 13.40 -15.61
N THR A 33 20.17 13.13 -14.30
CA THR A 33 21.09 13.79 -13.36
C THR A 33 22.08 12.83 -12.70
N GLY A 34 21.79 11.53 -12.65
CA GLY A 34 22.63 10.53 -11.98
C GLY A 34 22.89 10.79 -10.48
N SER A 35 22.09 11.66 -9.86
CA SER A 35 22.37 12.17 -8.51
C SER A 35 21.90 11.19 -7.44
N VAL A 36 22.85 10.43 -6.89
CA VAL A 36 22.61 9.43 -5.82
C VAL A 36 21.85 9.99 -4.61
N PRO A 37 22.12 11.22 -4.10
CA PRO A 37 21.39 11.77 -2.97
C PRO A 37 19.89 11.97 -3.24
N LEU A 38 19.52 12.37 -4.46
CA LEU A 38 18.12 12.55 -4.85
C LEU A 38 17.38 11.19 -4.91
N LEU A 39 18.06 10.14 -5.37
CA LEU A 39 17.50 8.79 -5.39
C LEU A 39 17.22 8.27 -3.97
N ILE A 40 18.11 8.57 -3.01
CA ILE A 40 17.90 8.23 -1.60
C ILE A 40 16.66 8.93 -1.04
N LEU A 41 16.45 10.22 -1.32
CA LEU A 41 15.24 10.94 -0.90
C LEU A 41 13.97 10.31 -1.46
N ILE A 42 13.98 9.89 -2.73
CA ILE A 42 12.83 9.22 -3.36
C ILE A 42 12.61 7.83 -2.75
N ALA A 43 13.68 7.10 -2.42
CA ALA A 43 13.59 5.84 -1.69
C ALA A 43 12.94 6.01 -0.31
N LEU A 44 13.31 7.06 0.43
CA LEU A 44 12.69 7.39 1.72
C LEU A 44 11.20 7.75 1.56
N ALA A 45 10.84 8.51 0.52
CA ALA A 45 9.45 8.82 0.23
C ALA A 45 8.62 7.55 -0.08
N LYS A 46 9.17 6.59 -0.83
CA LYS A 46 8.53 5.28 -1.05
C LYS A 46 8.29 4.53 0.26
N ILE A 47 9.28 4.49 1.16
CA ILE A 47 9.14 3.85 2.48
C ILE A 47 8.01 4.52 3.28
N ALA A 48 7.93 5.85 3.29
CA ALA A 48 6.86 6.57 3.98
C ALA A 48 5.47 6.23 3.42
N VAL A 49 5.32 6.14 2.09
CA VAL A 49 4.06 5.73 1.46
C VAL A 49 3.69 4.29 1.85
N ILE A 50 4.64 3.36 1.77
CA ILE A 50 4.41 1.96 2.15
C ILE A 50 4.03 1.86 3.63
N ALA A 51 4.74 2.55 4.52
CA ALA A 51 4.45 2.55 5.95
C ALA A 51 3.06 3.11 6.25
N ASN A 52 2.67 4.22 5.61
CA ASN A 52 1.36 4.82 5.83
C ASN A 52 0.22 3.93 5.33
N TYR A 53 0.37 3.28 4.18
CA TYR A 53 -0.72 2.53 3.56
C TYR A 53 -0.76 1.03 3.88
N PHE A 54 0.38 0.36 4.02
CA PHE A 54 0.45 -1.08 4.29
C PHE A 54 0.58 -1.41 5.77
N MET A 55 1.31 -0.61 6.58
CA MET A 55 1.45 -0.94 8.01
C MET A 55 0.18 -0.66 8.81
N HIS A 56 -0.63 0.32 8.39
CA HIS A 56 -1.96 0.55 8.97
C HIS A 56 -3.04 -0.35 8.37
N ALA A 57 -2.80 -0.96 7.20
CA ALA A 57 -3.70 -1.95 6.60
C ALA A 57 -3.76 -3.26 7.38
N GLY A 58 -2.81 -3.56 8.28
CA GLY A 58 -2.90 -4.69 9.20
C GLY A 58 -4.15 -4.65 10.10
N LYS A 59 -4.75 -3.47 10.34
CA LYS A 59 -6.05 -3.36 11.02
C LYS A 59 -7.25 -3.81 10.17
N LEU A 60 -7.09 -3.96 8.86
CA LEU A 60 -8.17 -4.36 7.95
C LEU A 60 -8.41 -5.88 7.98
N PHE A 61 -7.37 -6.69 8.27
CA PHE A 61 -7.52 -8.14 8.45
C PHE A 61 -8.29 -8.51 9.72
N LYS A 62 -8.26 -7.63 10.73
CA LYS A 62 -9.02 -7.82 11.98
C LYS A 62 -10.55 -7.89 11.75
N GLY A 63 -11.05 -7.27 10.68
CA GLY A 63 -12.47 -7.34 10.32
C GLY A 63 -12.89 -8.66 9.68
N GLU A 64 -11.94 -9.41 9.09
CA GLU A 64 -12.23 -10.72 8.48
C GLU A 64 -12.15 -11.86 9.51
N GLU A 65 -11.26 -11.76 10.50
CA GLU A 65 -11.13 -12.73 11.60
C GLU A 65 -12.32 -12.68 12.58
N GLU A 66 -12.87 -11.50 12.88
CA GLU A 66 -14.05 -11.34 13.75
C GLU A 66 -15.35 -11.89 13.10
N GLU A 67 -15.50 -11.80 11.77
CA GLU A 67 -16.64 -12.40 11.04
C GLU A 67 -16.57 -13.95 11.03
N LEU A 68 -15.36 -14.52 10.97
CA LEU A 68 -15.14 -15.96 11.02
C LEU A 68 -15.33 -16.52 12.43
N ALA A 69 -14.85 -15.81 13.46
CA ALA A 69 -15.05 -16.17 14.87
C ALA A 69 -16.53 -16.12 15.28
N SER A 70 -17.31 -15.16 14.75
CA SER A 70 -18.74 -15.06 15.01
C SER A 70 -19.56 -16.19 14.37
N LYS A 71 -19.06 -16.84 13.30
CA LYS A 71 -19.78 -17.93 12.60
C LYS A 71 -19.40 -19.32 13.08
N GLY A 72 -18.30 -19.47 13.83
CA GLY A 72 -17.89 -20.74 14.45
C GLY A 72 -18.45 -20.98 15.86
N GLY A 73 -19.22 -20.03 16.41
CA GLY A 73 -19.86 -20.14 17.73
C GLY A 73 -21.35 -20.47 17.70
N ALA A 74 -21.89 -20.83 16.54
CA ALA A 74 -23.31 -21.13 16.32
C ALA A 74 -23.54 -22.55 15.79
N GLU A 75 -22.63 -23.48 16.11
CA GLU A 75 -22.82 -24.93 15.93
C GLU A 75 -22.95 -25.63 17.27
#